data_AF-A0A3L7SLC1-F1
#
_entry.id   AF-A0A3L7SLC1-F1
#
_cell.length_a   1.000
_cell.length_b   1.000
_cell.length_c   1.000
_cell.angle_alpha   90.00
_cell.angle_beta   90.00
_cell.angle_gamma   90.00
#
_symmetry.space_group_name_H-M   'P 1'
#
loop_
_entity.id
_entity.type
_entity.pdbx_description
1 polymer ?
#
loop_
_entity_poly.entity_id
_entity_poly.type
_entity_poly.pdbx_seq_one_letter_code
_entity_poly.pdbx_strand_id
1 'polypeptide(L)'
;MQTTPCECNAPGWCERHHCFKVLELMEQCQTSQLWFERWERGEGPCLPIDQPVVPDQMPGLAQRAINFGTAVIRHVASGLQKVDQATCDTRLARCRQCSSCDTDRMVCRQPGCGCSLNVKAWWASED
;
A
#
# COMPACT_ATOMS: atom_id res chain seq x y z
N MET A 1 -11.37 31.98 5.19
CA MET A 1 -10.92 32.84 4.08
C MET A 1 -10.27 31.94 3.05
N GLN A 2 -10.53 32.19 1.77
CA GLN A 2 -9.83 31.51 0.68
C GLN A 2 -8.39 32.04 0.64
N THR A 3 -7.43 31.12 0.69
CA THR A 3 -5.98 31.43 0.79
C THR A 3 -5.25 31.13 -0.52
N THR A 4 -5.85 30.32 -1.39
CA THR A 4 -5.27 29.87 -2.66
C THR A 4 -5.95 30.55 -3.86
N PRO A 5 -5.33 30.52 -5.06
CA PRO A 5 -5.96 30.97 -6.31
C PRO A 5 -7.08 30.06 -6.86
N CYS A 6 -7.72 29.24 -6.02
CA CYS A 6 -8.83 28.39 -6.42
C CYS A 6 -10.08 29.23 -6.75
N GLU A 7 -10.80 28.91 -7.83
CA GLU A 7 -12.02 29.63 -8.23
C GLU A 7 -13.31 28.79 -8.04
N CYS A 8 -13.19 27.56 -7.52
CA CYS A 8 -14.33 26.69 -7.27
C CYS A 8 -15.22 27.28 -6.17
N ASN A 9 -16.51 27.43 -6.45
CA ASN A 9 -17.52 27.99 -5.54
C ASN A 9 -18.54 26.96 -5.02
N ALA A 10 -18.57 25.77 -5.61
CA ALA A 10 -19.42 24.66 -5.21
C ALA A 10 -18.71 23.31 -5.42
N PRO A 11 -19.08 22.26 -4.65
CA PRO A 11 -18.61 20.90 -4.91
C PRO A 11 -19.03 20.45 -6.32
N GLY A 12 -18.15 19.71 -7.00
CA GLY A 12 -18.40 19.25 -8.36
C GLY A 12 -17.15 19.16 -9.20
N TRP A 13 -17.33 19.30 -10.52
CA TRP A 13 -16.23 19.31 -11.48
C TRP A 13 -15.37 20.56 -11.31
N CYS A 14 -14.05 20.36 -11.24
CA CYS A 14 -13.06 21.43 -11.23
C CYS A 14 -12.36 21.49 -12.58
N GLU A 15 -12.62 22.54 -13.36
CA GLU A 15 -12.00 22.75 -14.68
C GLU A 15 -10.48 22.91 -14.60
N ARG A 16 -9.95 23.47 -13.51
CA ARG A 16 -8.50 23.71 -13.39
C ARG A 16 -7.69 22.43 -13.21
N HIS A 17 -8.18 21.51 -12.37
CA HIS A 17 -7.47 20.27 -12.03
C HIS A 17 -8.07 19.05 -12.74
N HIS A 18 -9.06 19.24 -13.62
CA HIS A 18 -9.76 18.21 -14.39
C HIS A 18 -10.21 17.00 -13.55
N CYS A 19 -10.88 17.26 -12.43
CA CYS A 19 -11.30 16.22 -11.50
C CYS A 19 -12.54 16.64 -10.70
N PHE A 20 -13.25 15.65 -10.14
CA PHE A 20 -14.42 15.89 -9.31
C PHE A 20 -14.02 16.10 -7.84
N LYS A 21 -14.39 17.24 -7.24
CA LYS A 21 -14.14 17.57 -5.83
C LYS A 21 -15.44 17.54 -5.03
N VAL A 22 -15.48 16.68 -4.02
CA VAL A 22 -16.46 16.78 -2.92
C VAL A 22 -16.15 17.98 -2.03
N LEU A 23 -17.07 18.36 -1.13
CA LEU A 23 -16.97 19.57 -0.30
C LEU A 23 -15.61 19.69 0.42
N GLU A 24 -15.16 18.63 1.10
CA GLU A 24 -13.88 18.63 1.82
C GLU A 24 -12.67 18.89 0.90
N LEU A 25 -12.65 18.26 -0.29
CA LEU A 25 -11.59 18.45 -1.27
C LEU A 25 -11.61 19.87 -1.86
N MET A 26 -12.80 20.45 -2.04
CA MET A 26 -12.96 21.83 -2.47
C MET A 26 -12.42 22.79 -1.39
N GLU A 27 -12.83 22.62 -0.13
CA GLU A 27 -12.37 23.45 0.99
C GLU A 27 -10.86 23.39 1.14
N GLN A 28 -10.28 22.20 1.03
CA GLN A 28 -8.84 22.00 1.07
C GLN A 28 -8.13 22.69 -0.10
N CYS A 29 -8.72 22.64 -1.29
CA CYS A 29 -8.23 23.36 -2.46
C CYS A 29 -8.29 24.87 -2.27
N GLN A 30 -9.27 25.41 -1.54
CA GLN A 30 -9.42 26.83 -1.26
C GLN A 30 -8.52 27.34 -0.12
N THR A 31 -8.21 26.50 0.86
CA THR A 31 -7.59 26.92 2.12
C THR A 31 -6.14 26.50 2.28
N SER A 32 -5.68 25.46 1.58
CA SER A 32 -4.33 24.91 1.73
C SER A 32 -3.47 25.09 0.48
N GLN A 33 -2.45 25.95 0.58
CA GLN A 33 -1.47 26.18 -0.49
C GLN A 33 -0.70 24.90 -0.85
N LEU A 34 -0.31 24.10 0.15
CA LEU A 34 0.37 22.82 -0.06
C LEU A 34 -0.46 21.87 -0.93
N TRP A 35 -1.74 21.71 -0.61
CA TRP A 35 -2.60 20.82 -1.37
C TRP A 35 -2.91 21.38 -2.77
N PHE A 36 -3.10 22.69 -2.87
CA PHE A 36 -3.23 23.39 -4.14
C PHE A 36 -2.05 23.11 -5.07
N GLU A 37 -0.82 23.29 -4.60
CA GLU A 37 0.39 23.00 -5.40
C GLU A 37 0.53 21.53 -5.77
N ARG A 38 0.10 20.60 -4.91
CA ARG A 38 0.09 19.17 -5.25
C ARG A 38 -0.86 18.89 -6.41
N TRP A 39 -2.05 19.47 -6.40
CA TRP A 39 -3.00 19.34 -7.51
C TRP A 39 -2.49 19.98 -8.81
N GLU A 40 -1.79 21.11 -8.73
CA GLU A 40 -1.14 21.73 -9.90
C GLU A 40 -0.08 20.81 -10.53
N ARG A 41 0.49 19.88 -9.74
CA ARG A 41 1.42 18.83 -10.20
C ARG A 41 0.71 17.53 -10.60
N GLY A 42 -0.61 17.47 -10.56
CA GLY A 42 -1.40 16.26 -10.85
C GLY A 42 -1.36 15.21 -9.73
N GLU A 43 -0.98 15.59 -8.52
CA GLU A 43 -0.94 14.71 -7.35
C GLU A 43 -2.18 14.91 -6.45
N GLY A 44 -2.60 13.85 -5.77
CA GLY A 44 -3.65 13.91 -4.74
C GLY A 44 -4.89 13.06 -5.07
N PRO A 45 -5.90 13.05 -4.19
CA PRO A 45 -7.08 12.18 -4.33
C PRO A 45 -8.00 12.57 -5.50
N CYS A 46 -7.74 13.72 -6.14
CA CYS A 46 -8.51 14.25 -7.25
C CYS A 46 -7.81 13.90 -8.57
N LEU A 47 -7.66 12.59 -8.83
CA LEU A 47 -7.16 12.10 -10.11
C LEU A 47 -8.27 12.19 -11.18
N PRO A 48 -7.91 12.25 -12.47
CA PRO A 48 -8.87 12.17 -13.57
C PRO A 48 -9.73 10.90 -13.45
N ILE A 49 -11.00 10.99 -13.85
CA ILE A 49 -11.94 9.84 -13.88
C ILE A 49 -11.37 8.70 -14.74
N ASP A 50 -10.49 9.03 -15.69
CA ASP A 50 -9.86 8.09 -16.62
C ASP A 50 -8.56 7.45 -16.08
N GLN A 51 -8.06 7.87 -14.91
CA GLN A 51 -6.94 7.15 -14.30
C GLN A 51 -7.45 5.95 -13.52
N PRO A 52 -6.95 4.73 -13.80
CA PRO A 52 -7.25 3.59 -12.97
C PRO A 52 -6.68 3.86 -11.59
N VAL A 53 -7.56 4.05 -10.60
CA VAL A 53 -7.21 3.98 -9.19
C VAL A 53 -6.66 2.58 -8.98
N VAL A 54 -5.35 2.40 -9.01
CA VAL A 54 -4.72 1.11 -8.68
C VAL A 54 -4.96 0.95 -7.18
N PRO A 55 -5.90 0.09 -6.74
CA PRO A 55 -6.11 -0.11 -5.32
C PRO A 55 -4.80 -0.67 -4.77
N ASP A 56 -4.35 -0.18 -3.63
CA ASP A 56 -3.29 -0.84 -2.88
C ASP A 56 -3.75 -2.30 -2.65
N GLN A 57 -3.19 -3.23 -3.44
CA GLN A 57 -3.61 -4.64 -3.43
C GLN A 57 -3.14 -5.36 -2.15
N MET A 58 -2.63 -4.62 -1.17
CA MET A 58 -2.26 -5.18 0.11
C MET A 58 -3.51 -5.80 0.77
N PRO A 59 -3.43 -7.08 1.18
CA PRO A 59 -4.54 -7.71 1.88
C PRO A 59 -4.81 -6.94 3.18
N GLY A 60 -6.09 -6.72 3.48
CA GLY A 60 -6.49 -6.06 4.73
C GLY A 60 -5.97 -6.80 5.97
N LEU A 61 -5.94 -6.12 7.12
CA LEU A 61 -5.36 -6.66 8.36
C LEU A 61 -5.95 -8.02 8.77
N ALA A 62 -7.27 -8.21 8.60
CA ALA A 62 -7.93 -9.48 8.89
C ALA A 62 -7.41 -10.62 8.01
N GLN A 63 -7.29 -10.38 6.69
CA GLN A 63 -6.79 -11.39 5.76
C GLN A 63 -5.32 -11.73 6.03
N ARG A 64 -4.50 -10.73 6.41
CA ARG A 64 -3.11 -10.96 6.82
C ARG A 64 -3.01 -11.83 8.06
N ALA A 65 -3.88 -11.61 9.05
CA ALA A 65 -3.93 -12.44 10.25
C ALA A 65 -4.34 -13.90 9.93
N ILE A 66 -5.30 -14.09 9.02
CA ILE A 66 -5.70 -15.43 8.54
C ILE A 66 -4.52 -16.13 7.86
N ASN A 67 -3.88 -15.49 6.88
CA ASN A 67 -2.75 -16.05 6.14
C ASN A 67 -1.58 -16.41 7.07
N PHE A 68 -1.26 -15.53 8.02
CA PHE A 68 -0.23 -15.79 9.01
C PHE A 68 -0.61 -16.95 9.94
N GLY A 69 -1.85 -16.99 10.43
CA GLY A 69 -2.37 -18.07 11.26
C GLY A 69 -2.30 -19.44 10.57
N THR A 70 -2.68 -19.52 9.29
CA THR A 70 -2.52 -20.75 8.49
C THR A 70 -1.06 -21.20 8.42
N ALA A 71 -0.12 -20.26 8.24
CA ALA A 71 1.29 -20.58 8.20
C ALA A 71 1.84 -21.06 9.55
N VAL A 72 1.40 -20.44 10.66
CA VAL A 72 1.76 -20.89 12.01
C VAL A 72 1.31 -22.33 12.24
N ILE A 73 0.08 -22.69 11.85
CA ILE A 73 -0.43 -24.06 11.98
C ILE A 73 0.46 -25.05 11.22
N ARG A 74 0.87 -24.72 9.99
CA ARG A 74 1.78 -25.57 9.19
C ARG A 74 3.14 -25.71 9.84
N HIS A 75 3.70 -24.63 10.38
CA HIS A 75 4.99 -24.63 11.04
C HIS A 75 4.98 -25.46 12.33
N VAL A 76 3.90 -25.40 13.10
CA VAL A 76 3.69 -26.26 14.28
C VAL A 76 3.55 -27.71 13.84
N ALA A 77 2.75 -27.99 12.81
CA ALA A 77 2.59 -29.34 12.27
C ALA A 77 3.90 -29.94 11.73
N SER A 78 4.82 -29.10 11.24
CA SER A 78 6.17 -29.50 10.82
C SER A 78 7.19 -29.54 11.98
N GLY A 79 6.75 -29.49 13.23
CA GLY A 79 7.61 -29.62 14.41
C GLY A 79 8.47 -28.38 14.70
N LEU A 80 8.04 -27.19 14.31
CA LEU A 80 8.75 -25.92 14.51
C LEU A 80 10.16 -25.89 13.91
N GLN A 81 10.38 -26.71 12.89
CA GLN A 81 11.67 -26.83 12.22
C GLN A 81 12.08 -25.53 11.54
N LYS A 82 13.31 -25.09 11.85
CA LYS A 82 13.94 -23.95 11.18
C LYS A 82 14.91 -24.43 10.11
N VAL A 83 15.03 -23.63 9.05
CA VAL A 83 16.10 -23.79 8.06
C VAL A 83 17.42 -23.21 8.57
N ASP A 84 18.52 -23.56 7.91
CA ASP A 84 19.82 -22.95 8.19
C ASP A 84 19.91 -21.51 7.66
N GLN A 85 20.97 -20.80 8.08
CA GLN A 85 21.19 -19.41 7.71
C GLN A 85 21.31 -19.25 6.18
N ALA A 86 22.04 -20.14 5.50
CA ALA A 86 22.25 -20.07 4.07
C ALA A 86 20.93 -20.18 3.27
N THR A 87 20.03 -21.05 3.71
CA THR A 87 18.69 -21.21 3.13
C THR A 87 17.83 -19.98 3.41
N CYS A 88 17.85 -19.46 4.64
CA CYS A 88 17.13 -18.24 5.00
C CYS A 88 17.58 -17.04 4.16
N ASP A 89 18.90 -16.84 4.02
CA ASP A 89 19.47 -15.75 3.23
C ASP A 89 19.09 -15.87 1.74
N THR A 90 19.09 -17.10 1.21
CA THR A 90 18.65 -17.38 -0.16
C THR A 90 17.19 -17.00 -0.36
N ARG A 91 16.31 -17.34 0.60
CA ARG A 91 14.88 -16.98 0.55
C ARG A 91 14.68 -15.48 0.61
N LEU A 92 15.35 -14.78 1.54
CA LEU A 92 15.27 -13.33 1.64
C LEU A 92 15.81 -12.63 0.38
N ALA A 93 16.90 -13.13 -0.21
CA ALA A 93 17.45 -12.61 -1.45
C ALA A 93 16.45 -12.74 -2.61
N ARG A 94 15.75 -13.88 -2.72
CA ARG A 94 14.68 -14.07 -3.71
C ARG A 94 13.53 -13.08 -3.47
N CYS A 95 13.09 -12.90 -2.23
CA CYS A 95 12.01 -11.97 -1.93
C CYS A 95 12.39 -10.51 -2.25
N ARG A 96 13.63 -10.09 -1.97
CA ARG A 96 14.10 -8.73 -2.29
C ARG A 96 14.08 -8.40 -3.78
N GLN A 97 14.11 -9.42 -4.65
CA GLN A 97 14.02 -9.25 -6.10
C GLN A 97 12.56 -9.19 -6.59
N CYS A 98 11.57 -9.46 -5.73
CA CYS A 98 10.16 -9.41 -6.08
C CYS A 98 9.62 -7.97 -6.00
N SER A 99 8.92 -7.53 -7.05
CA SER A 99 8.27 -6.20 -7.12
C SER A 99 7.24 -5.95 -6.02
N SER A 100 6.73 -7.01 -5.40
CA SER A 100 5.74 -6.94 -4.33
C SER A 100 6.34 -6.99 -2.94
N CYS A 101 7.67 -7.08 -2.81
CA CYS A 101 8.34 -7.00 -1.53
C CYS A 101 8.50 -5.54 -1.12
N ASP A 102 7.97 -5.18 0.04
CA ASP A 102 8.38 -3.98 0.74
C ASP A 102 9.77 -4.23 1.33
N THR A 103 10.82 -3.76 0.64
CA THR A 103 12.22 -4.00 1.04
C THR A 103 12.61 -3.27 2.32
N ASP A 104 11.92 -2.17 2.66
CA ASP A 104 12.20 -1.40 3.87
C ASP A 104 11.64 -2.12 5.10
N ARG A 105 10.44 -2.68 4.99
CA ARG A 105 9.75 -3.37 6.10
C ARG A 105 9.92 -4.89 6.08
N MET A 106 10.50 -5.45 5.01
CA MET A 106 10.59 -6.88 4.73
C MET A 106 9.24 -7.58 4.84
N VAL A 107 8.24 -7.03 4.14
CA VAL A 107 6.86 -7.53 4.08
C VAL A 107 6.46 -7.83 2.64
N CYS A 108 5.87 -9.00 2.39
CA CYS A 108 5.29 -9.29 1.08
C CYS A 108 3.91 -8.63 0.94
N ARG A 109 3.72 -7.79 -0.07
CA ARG A 109 2.46 -7.09 -0.37
C ARG A 109 1.52 -7.88 -1.29
N GLN A 110 1.91 -9.09 -1.72
CA GLN A 110 1.03 -9.96 -2.51
C GLN A 110 -0.25 -10.30 -1.71
N PRO A 111 -1.45 -10.24 -2.34
CA PRO A 111 -2.73 -10.59 -1.72
C PRO A 111 -2.73 -11.97 -1.05
N GLY A 112 -2.07 -12.95 -1.68
CA GLY A 112 -1.96 -14.32 -1.18
C GLY A 112 -0.94 -14.54 -0.06
N CYS A 113 -0.10 -13.54 0.26
CA CYS A 113 0.97 -13.68 1.26
C CYS A 113 0.79 -12.69 2.41
N GLY A 114 1.04 -11.39 2.23
CA GLY A 114 0.81 -10.36 3.26
C GLY A 114 1.68 -10.45 4.53
N CYS A 115 2.65 -11.36 4.58
CA CYS A 115 3.37 -11.77 5.80
C CYS A 115 4.74 -11.10 5.98
N SER A 116 5.24 -11.13 7.22
CA SER A 116 6.61 -10.73 7.56
C SER A 116 7.64 -11.76 7.08
N LEU A 117 8.51 -11.34 6.16
CA LEU A 117 9.50 -12.21 5.52
C LEU A 117 10.63 -12.58 6.48
N ASN A 118 11.05 -11.65 7.34
CA ASN A 118 12.10 -11.88 8.34
C ASN A 118 11.75 -12.99 9.34
N VAL A 119 10.46 -13.32 9.50
CA VAL A 119 10.01 -14.41 10.36
C VAL A 119 9.83 -15.69 9.54
N LYS A 120 9.05 -15.62 8.45
CA LYS A 120 8.68 -16.83 7.68
C LYS A 120 9.83 -17.43 6.88
N ALA A 121 10.85 -16.66 6.50
CA ALA A 121 12.01 -17.19 5.78
C ALA A 121 12.74 -18.29 6.57
N TRP A 122 12.65 -18.24 7.90
CA TRP A 122 13.23 -19.23 8.80
C TRP A 122 12.44 -20.52 8.91
N TRP A 123 11.18 -20.57 8.49
CA TRP A 123 10.31 -21.72 8.72
C TRP A 123 10.51 -22.75 7.61
N ALA A 124 10.89 -23.98 7.98
CA ALA A 124 11.08 -25.07 7.00
C ALA A 124 9.78 -25.45 6.28
N SER A 125 8.62 -25.12 6.85
CA SER A 125 7.29 -25.38 6.29
C SER A 125 6.86 -24.41 5.18
N GLU A 126 7.63 -23.37 4.91
CA GLU A 126 7.31 -22.32 3.95
C GLU A 126 8.38 -22.27 2.86
N ASP A 127 8.03 -21.87 1.63
CA ASP A 127 8.94 -21.67 0.50
C ASP A 127 8.70 -20.32 -0.21
#